data_AF-A0A519RX71-F1
#
_entry.id   AF-A0A519RX71-F1
#
_cell.length_a   1.000
_cell.length_b   1.000
_cell.length_c   1.000
_cell.angle_alpha   90.00
_cell.angle_beta   90.00
_cell.angle_gamma   90.00
#
_symmetry.space_group_name_H-M   'P 1'
#
loop_
_entity.id
_entity.type
_entity.pdbx_description
1 polymer ?
#
loop_
_entity_poly.entity_id
_entity_poly.type
_entity_poly.pdbx_seq_one_letter_code
_entity_poly.pdbx_strand_id
1 'polypeptide(L)'
;MERSEEIVNMGAEENQSPKNLVNIITFNVRATGDEGIIPWINIARANEEILNLIDADEIVIPEHEITVAIDYPLSSPTSFHLFSSIGFSRKLLLIEIREQFLGFAKAETLDVPAIDLVALDVYKTDSGMIEVTLDIDL
;
A
#
# COMPACT_ATOMS: atom_id res chain seq x y z
N MET A 1 -5.82 26.56 45.04
CA MET A 1 -5.36 25.15 45.02
C MET A 1 -6.61 24.31 45.07
N GLU A 2 -6.96 23.40 44.18
CA GLU A 2 -6.45 22.70 42.99
C GLU A 2 -7.75 21.99 42.48
N ARG A 3 -8.01 21.55 41.26
CA ARG A 3 -7.36 21.47 39.96
C ARG A 3 -8.51 21.16 38.97
N SER A 4 -8.30 21.53 37.73
CA SER A 4 -9.13 21.25 36.56
C SER A 4 -9.48 19.77 36.41
N GLU A 5 -10.71 19.47 36.01
CA GLU A 5 -11.00 18.24 35.25
C GLU A 5 -11.18 18.64 33.78
N GLU A 6 -10.11 18.41 33.03
CA GLU A 6 -10.11 18.30 31.59
C GLU A 6 -10.26 16.80 31.26
N ILE A 7 -11.09 16.51 30.26
CA ILE A 7 -10.87 15.55 29.15
C ILE A 7 -12.25 15.04 28.71
N VAL A 8 -12.73 15.56 27.58
CA VAL A 8 -13.48 14.74 26.62
C VAL A 8 -12.80 14.96 25.27
N ASN A 9 -11.68 14.28 25.07
CA ASN A 9 -11.13 14.13 23.74
C ASN A 9 -11.86 12.95 23.09
N MET A 10 -13.04 13.21 22.55
CA MET A 10 -13.69 12.32 21.58
C MET A 10 -12.92 12.48 20.26
N GLY A 11 -11.73 11.88 20.20
CA GLY A 11 -11.20 11.44 18.92
C GLY A 11 -12.13 10.34 18.44
N ALA A 12 -12.85 10.60 17.35
CA ALA A 12 -13.61 9.58 16.66
C ALA A 12 -12.60 8.55 16.13
N GLU A 13 -12.36 7.48 16.88
CA GLU A 13 -11.98 6.22 16.27
C GLU A 13 -13.17 5.83 15.39
N GLU A 14 -13.05 6.10 14.09
CA GLU A 14 -13.95 5.54 13.11
C GLU A 14 -14.07 4.05 13.38
N ASN A 15 -15.31 3.54 13.47
CA ASN A 15 -15.63 2.13 13.70
C ASN A 15 -15.06 1.28 12.56
N GLN A 16 -13.74 1.03 12.56
CA GLN A 16 -13.12 0.05 11.70
C GLN A 16 -13.63 -1.30 12.16
N SER A 17 -14.36 -1.98 11.28
CA SER A 17 -14.71 -3.38 11.51
C SER A 17 -13.41 -4.14 11.76
N PRO A 18 -13.38 -5.10 12.71
CA PRO A 18 -12.18 -5.89 12.96
C PRO A 18 -11.62 -6.44 11.65
N LYS A 19 -10.31 -6.25 11.46
CA LYS A 19 -9.58 -6.74 10.30
C LYS A 19 -8.37 -7.52 10.79
N ASN A 20 -8.11 -8.65 10.16
CA ASN A 20 -7.01 -9.53 10.50
C ASN A 20 -5.93 -9.42 9.43
N LEU A 21 -4.68 -9.15 9.81
CA LEU A 21 -3.55 -9.25 8.89
C LEU A 21 -3.41 -10.72 8.45
N VAL A 22 -3.54 -10.98 7.15
CA VAL A 22 -3.50 -12.32 6.57
C VAL A 22 -2.29 -12.56 5.69
N ASN A 23 -1.67 -11.50 5.16
CA ASN A 23 -0.47 -11.61 4.34
C ASN A 23 0.35 -10.31 4.34
N ILE A 24 1.63 -10.42 4.02
CA ILE A 24 2.52 -9.29 3.72
C ILE A 24 3.15 -9.55 2.35
N ILE A 25 2.94 -8.64 1.40
CA ILE A 25 3.46 -8.75 0.04
C ILE A 25 4.65 -7.81 -0.11
N THR A 26 5.85 -8.35 -0.24
CA THR A 26 7.08 -7.56 -0.43
C THR A 26 7.40 -7.32 -1.90
N PHE A 27 8.03 -6.19 -2.23
CA PHE A 27 8.51 -5.88 -3.59
C PHE A 27 10.03 -5.93 -3.67
N ASN A 28 10.56 -7.12 -3.93
CA ASN A 28 12.01 -7.31 -4.08
C ASN A 28 12.44 -7.15 -5.52
N VAL A 29 13.45 -6.32 -5.77
CA VAL A 29 13.97 -6.04 -7.12
C VAL A 29 15.43 -6.51 -7.21
N ARG A 30 15.80 -7.17 -8.32
CA ARG A 30 17.21 -7.47 -8.61
C ARG A 30 17.97 -6.19 -8.92
N ALA A 31 19.09 -5.98 -8.22
CA ALA A 31 19.97 -4.84 -8.48
C ALA A 31 20.57 -4.91 -9.89
N THR A 32 20.65 -3.77 -10.58
CA THR A 32 21.38 -3.65 -11.84
C THR A 32 22.86 -3.39 -11.58
N GLY A 33 23.72 -4.39 -11.86
CA GLY A 33 25.18 -4.26 -11.79
C GLY A 33 25.84 -5.09 -10.69
N ASP A 34 25.10 -5.43 -9.64
CA ASP A 34 25.54 -6.28 -8.53
C ASP A 34 24.60 -7.48 -8.34
N GLU A 35 25.05 -8.56 -7.68
CA GLU A 35 24.21 -9.73 -7.33
C GLU A 35 23.26 -9.47 -6.13
N GLY A 36 22.83 -8.22 -5.94
CA GLY A 36 22.03 -7.77 -4.80
C GLY A 36 20.52 -7.86 -5.02
N ILE A 37 19.78 -7.90 -3.90
CA ILE A 37 18.33 -7.71 -3.86
C ILE A 37 18.05 -6.39 -3.14
N ILE A 38 17.28 -5.52 -3.79
CA ILE A 38 16.76 -4.28 -3.21
C ILE A 38 15.37 -4.61 -2.64
N PRO A 39 15.15 -4.49 -1.31
CA PRO A 39 13.91 -4.93 -0.67
C PRO A 39 12.79 -3.87 -0.69
N TRP A 40 12.78 -3.02 -1.71
CA TRP A 40 11.76 -2.01 -1.97
C TRP A 40 11.73 -1.68 -3.46
N ILE A 41 10.68 -0.97 -3.87
CA ILE A 41 10.57 -0.40 -5.20
C ILE A 41 10.19 1.07 -5.13
N ASN A 42 10.87 1.92 -5.90
CA ASN A 42 10.55 3.34 -5.90
C ASN A 42 9.26 3.59 -6.68
N ILE A 43 8.24 4.20 -6.07
CA ILE A 43 6.92 4.34 -6.70
C ILE A 43 7.01 5.18 -7.99
N ALA A 44 7.83 6.24 -8.01
CA ALA A 44 8.00 7.07 -9.20
C ALA A 44 8.62 6.27 -10.37
N ARG A 45 9.61 5.42 -10.07
CA ARG A 45 10.41 4.66 -11.04
C ARG A 45 9.97 3.22 -11.25
N ALA A 46 8.89 2.79 -10.60
CA ALA A 46 8.42 1.42 -10.65
C ALA A 46 8.22 0.85 -12.07
N ASN A 47 7.90 1.67 -13.08
CA ASN A 47 7.85 1.21 -14.48
C ASN A 47 9.19 0.69 -15.04
N GLU A 48 10.32 1.23 -14.57
CA GLU A 48 11.66 0.77 -14.92
C GLU A 48 12.04 -0.46 -14.07
N GLU A 49 11.78 -0.38 -12.77
CA GLU A 49 12.20 -1.37 -11.78
C GLU A 49 11.40 -2.68 -11.85
N ILE A 50 10.16 -2.62 -12.37
CA ILE A 50 9.28 -3.79 -12.55
C ILE A 50 9.88 -4.89 -13.44
N LEU A 51 10.81 -4.54 -14.34
CA LEU A 51 11.51 -5.51 -15.18
C LEU A 51 12.41 -6.45 -14.38
N ASN A 52 12.85 -6.01 -13.21
CA ASN A 52 13.71 -6.74 -12.30
C ASN A 52 12.98 -7.25 -11.05
N LEU A 53 11.65 -7.06 -10.99
CA LEU A 53 10.82 -7.53 -9.89
C LEU A 53 10.89 -9.06 -9.78
N ILE A 54 11.21 -9.54 -8.59
CA ILE A 54 11.27 -10.98 -8.28
C ILE A 54 9.84 -11.52 -8.19
N ASP A 55 9.60 -12.67 -8.80
CA ASP A 55 8.31 -13.36 -8.82
C ASP A 55 7.13 -12.44 -9.24
N ALA A 56 7.39 -11.61 -10.26
CA ALA A 56 6.47 -10.59 -10.75
C ALA A 56 5.08 -11.14 -11.12
N ASP A 57 5.04 -12.33 -11.74
CA ASP A 57 3.80 -12.93 -12.26
C ASP A 57 3.12 -13.90 -11.25
N GLU A 58 3.67 -14.09 -10.05
CA GLU A 58 3.00 -14.88 -9.01
C GLU A 58 1.76 -14.14 -8.50
N ILE A 59 0.63 -14.85 -8.46
CA ILE A 59 -0.63 -14.40 -7.85
C ILE A 59 -0.47 -14.42 -6.33
N VAL A 60 -0.50 -13.24 -5.72
CA VAL A 60 -0.30 -13.02 -4.27
C VAL A 60 -1.59 -12.66 -3.52
N ILE A 61 -2.63 -12.24 -4.24
CA ILE A 61 -3.99 -12.10 -3.73
C ILE A 61 -4.94 -12.80 -4.70
N PRO A 62 -5.52 -13.96 -4.34
CA PRO A 62 -6.40 -14.71 -5.24
C PRO A 62 -7.81 -14.08 -5.38
N GLU A 63 -8.23 -13.24 -4.44
CA GLU A 63 -9.51 -12.55 -4.50
C GLU A 63 -9.58 -11.60 -5.71
N HIS A 64 -10.78 -11.47 -6.27
CA HIS A 64 -11.03 -10.71 -7.50
C HIS A 64 -11.19 -9.22 -7.27
N GLU A 65 -11.44 -8.80 -6.03
CA GLU A 65 -11.71 -7.42 -5.66
C GLU A 65 -11.00 -7.12 -4.35
N ILE A 66 -10.32 -5.98 -4.32
CA ILE A 66 -9.64 -5.47 -3.14
C ILE A 66 -9.93 -3.98 -2.97
N THR A 67 -9.89 -3.51 -1.73
CA THR A 67 -9.85 -2.08 -1.41
C THR A 67 -8.43 -1.73 -1.01
N VAL A 68 -7.80 -0.78 -1.68
CA VAL A 68 -6.50 -0.23 -1.29
C VAL A 68 -6.75 1.04 -0.50
N ALA A 69 -6.25 1.11 0.72
CA ALA A 69 -6.30 2.28 1.57
C ALA A 69 -4.89 2.90 1.69
N ILE A 70 -4.82 4.22 1.50
CA ILE A 70 -3.58 5.00 1.61
C ILE A 70 -3.86 6.13 2.61
N ASP A 71 -3.25 6.04 3.77
CA ASP A 71 -3.31 7.05 4.85
C ASP A 71 -1.97 7.77 5.06
N TYR A 72 -0.88 7.21 4.54
CA TYR A 72 0.45 7.80 4.53
C TYR A 72 1.09 7.62 3.15
N PRO A 73 1.91 8.57 2.63
CA PRO A 73 2.22 9.90 3.18
C PRO A 73 1.21 10.97 2.78
N LEU A 74 0.01 10.58 2.32
CA LEU A 74 -1.07 11.51 2.00
C LEU A 74 -1.56 12.23 3.27
N SER A 75 -1.75 13.54 3.17
CA SER A 75 -2.41 14.36 4.18
C SER A 75 -3.92 14.11 4.24
N SER A 76 -4.52 13.67 3.12
CA SER A 76 -5.93 13.26 3.07
C SER A 76 -6.01 11.75 2.82
N PRO A 77 -6.25 10.92 3.87
CA PRO A 77 -6.43 9.49 3.69
C PRO A 77 -7.51 9.17 2.66
N THR A 78 -7.22 8.22 1.78
CA THR A 78 -8.08 7.85 0.67
C THR A 78 -8.12 6.34 0.49
N SER A 79 -9.12 5.86 -0.25
CA SER A 79 -9.17 4.47 -0.69
C SER A 79 -9.74 4.36 -2.10
N PHE A 80 -9.39 3.27 -2.77
CA PHE A 80 -9.90 2.94 -4.09
C PHE A 80 -10.03 1.42 -4.26
N HIS A 81 -10.91 1.02 -5.17
CA HIS A 81 -11.14 -0.39 -5.46
C HIS A 81 -10.35 -0.82 -6.69
N LEU A 82 -9.77 -2.01 -6.64
CA LEU A 82 -9.18 -2.68 -7.78
C LEU A 82 -9.92 -3.98 -8.05
N PHE A 83 -10.01 -4.35 -9.32
CA PHE A 83 -10.62 -5.60 -9.76
C PHE A 83 -9.68 -6.39 -10.67
N SER A 84 -9.62 -7.70 -10.48
CA SER A 84 -8.93 -8.64 -11.38
C SER A 84 -9.75 -9.91 -11.60
N SER A 85 -9.89 -10.31 -12.86
CA SER A 85 -10.61 -11.54 -13.23
C SER A 85 -9.90 -12.84 -12.82
N ILE A 86 -8.62 -12.81 -12.46
CA ILE A 86 -7.81 -14.00 -12.13
C ILE A 86 -7.04 -13.87 -10.80
N GLY A 87 -7.34 -12.85 -10.01
CA GLY A 87 -6.53 -12.44 -8.85
C GLY A 87 -5.37 -11.53 -9.24
N PHE A 88 -4.63 -11.06 -8.25
CA PHE A 88 -3.60 -10.04 -8.41
C PHE A 88 -2.20 -10.65 -8.33
N SER A 89 -1.42 -10.47 -9.39
CA SER A 89 0.02 -10.72 -9.33
C SER A 89 0.76 -9.55 -8.67
N ARG A 90 1.98 -9.78 -8.19
CA ARG A 90 2.83 -8.69 -7.64
C ARG A 90 2.98 -7.55 -8.64
N LYS A 91 3.23 -7.90 -9.90
CA LYS A 91 3.35 -6.96 -11.02
C LYS A 91 2.08 -6.14 -11.21
N LEU A 92 0.91 -6.79 -11.19
CA LEU A 92 -0.36 -6.10 -11.39
C LEU A 92 -0.65 -5.14 -10.23
N LEU A 93 -0.47 -5.57 -8.97
CA LEU A 93 -0.65 -4.71 -7.80
C LEU A 93 0.22 -3.45 -7.91
N LEU A 94 1.49 -3.62 -8.23
CA LEU A 94 2.43 -2.51 -8.35
C LEU A 94 1.99 -1.50 -9.41
N ILE A 95 1.58 -1.97 -10.60
CA ILE A 95 1.15 -1.09 -11.70
C ILE A 95 -0.10 -0.29 -11.30
N GLU A 96 -1.13 -0.99 -10.82
CA GLU A 96 -2.43 -0.39 -10.49
C GLU A 96 -2.32 0.58 -9.30
N ILE A 97 -1.61 0.17 -8.23
CA ILE A 97 -1.39 1.02 -7.06
C ILE A 97 -0.59 2.26 -7.45
N ARG A 98 0.49 2.10 -8.23
CA ARG A 98 1.29 3.24 -8.70
C ARG A 98 0.45 4.23 -9.48
N GLU A 99 -0.37 3.76 -10.43
CA GLU A 99 -1.18 4.65 -11.26
C GLU A 99 -2.12 5.52 -10.41
N GLN A 100 -2.84 4.90 -9.47
CA GLN A 100 -3.73 5.61 -8.56
C GLN A 100 -2.96 6.52 -7.60
N PHE A 101 -1.88 6.02 -6.99
CA PHE A 101 -1.04 6.77 -6.06
C PHE A 101 -0.47 8.04 -6.70
N LEU A 102 0.04 7.96 -7.94
CA LEU A 102 0.54 9.14 -8.65
C LEU A 102 -0.54 10.21 -8.89
N GLY A 103 -1.79 9.78 -9.10
CA GLY A 103 -2.94 10.67 -9.17
C GLY A 103 -3.15 11.45 -7.88
N PHE A 104 -3.16 10.75 -6.74
CA PHE A 104 -3.32 11.39 -5.41
C PHE A 104 -2.12 12.24 -5.02
N ALA A 105 -0.90 11.72 -5.20
CA ALA A 105 0.34 12.42 -4.88
C ALA A 105 0.49 13.74 -5.65
N LYS A 106 0.02 13.79 -6.91
CA LYS A 106 -0.02 15.03 -7.69
C LYS A 106 -0.99 16.06 -7.11
N ALA A 107 -2.14 15.62 -6.61
CA ALA A 107 -3.11 16.52 -5.97
C ALA A 107 -2.56 17.12 -4.67
N GLU A 108 -1.71 16.36 -3.96
CA GLU A 108 -1.10 16.75 -2.69
C GLU A 108 0.31 17.33 -2.80
N THR A 109 0.88 17.41 -4.00
CA THR A 109 2.25 17.92 -4.26
C THR A 109 3.34 17.16 -3.49
N LEU A 110 3.20 15.83 -3.37
CA LEU A 110 4.20 14.97 -2.73
C LEU A 110 5.46 14.81 -3.60
N ASP A 111 6.62 14.67 -2.94
CA ASP A 111 7.89 14.34 -3.59
C ASP A 111 8.00 12.83 -3.87
N VAL A 112 7.27 12.36 -4.88
CA VAL A 112 7.18 10.92 -5.20
C VAL A 112 8.54 10.24 -5.44
N PRO A 113 9.55 10.86 -6.05
CA PRO A 113 10.87 10.27 -6.18
C PRO A 113 11.53 9.85 -4.85
N ALA A 114 11.14 10.43 -3.72
CA ALA A 114 11.62 10.03 -2.39
C ALA A 114 10.84 8.86 -1.78
N ILE A 115 9.79 8.37 -2.45
CA ILE A 115 8.86 7.38 -1.89
C ILE A 115 9.22 5.97 -2.37
N ASP A 116 9.63 5.14 -1.42
CA ASP A 116 9.90 3.72 -1.64
C ASP A 116 8.77 2.86 -1.05
N LEU A 117 8.19 1.99 -1.88
CA LEU A 117 7.19 1.01 -1.46
C LEU A 117 7.92 -0.26 -1.01
N VAL A 118 7.83 -0.55 0.29
CA VAL A 118 8.50 -1.68 0.92
C VAL A 118 7.64 -2.94 0.80
N ALA A 119 6.38 -2.83 1.22
CA ALA A 119 5.45 -3.93 1.22
C ALA A 119 3.98 -3.47 1.13
N LEU A 120 3.09 -4.44 0.99
CA LEU A 120 1.67 -4.28 1.24
C LEU A 120 1.26 -5.16 2.41
N ASP A 121 0.54 -4.57 3.35
CA ASP A 121 -0.16 -5.33 4.37
C ASP A 121 -1.55 -5.70 3.86
N VAL A 122 -1.85 -6.99 3.84
CA VAL A 122 -3.13 -7.51 3.37
C VAL A 122 -3.96 -7.94 4.55
N TYR A 123 -5.10 -7.31 4.70
CA TYR A 123 -6.07 -7.58 5.74
C TYR A 123 -7.31 -8.26 5.17
N LYS A 124 -7.89 -9.15 5.97
CA LYS A 124 -9.22 -9.70 5.73
C LYS A 124 -10.18 -9.18 6.77
N THR A 125 -11.26 -8.55 6.32
CA THR A 125 -12.33 -8.07 7.19
C THR A 125 -13.21 -9.23 7.66
N ASP A 126 -14.00 -9.00 8.70
CA ASP A 126 -15.01 -9.97 9.16
C ASP A 126 -16.07 -10.29 8.09
N SER A 127 -16.32 -9.37 7.15
CA SER A 127 -17.20 -9.61 6.00
C SER A 127 -16.53 -10.43 4.87
N GLY A 128 -15.25 -10.78 5.02
CA GLY A 128 -14.48 -11.55 4.05
C GLY A 128 -13.88 -10.71 2.92
N MET A 129 -13.99 -9.38 2.99
CA MET A 129 -13.38 -8.47 2.01
C MET A 129 -11.87 -8.33 2.27
N ILE A 130 -11.11 -8.07 1.22
CA ILE A 130 -9.68 -7.81 1.30
C ILE A 130 -9.43 -6.30 1.28
N GLU A 131 -8.72 -5.83 2.30
CA GLU A 131 -8.22 -4.47 2.39
C GLU A 131 -6.68 -4.51 2.37
N VAL A 132 -6.08 -3.59 1.64
CA VAL A 132 -4.64 -3.50 1.45
C VAL A 132 -4.16 -2.12 1.89
N THR A 133 -3.14 -2.07 2.74
CA THR A 133 -2.43 -0.81 3.07
C THR A 133 -1.00 -0.85 2.57
N LEU A 134 -0.41 0.32 2.34
CA LEU A 134 0.94 0.46 1.81
C LEU A 134 1.93 0.67 2.97
N ASP A 135 3.01 -0.11 2.99
CA ASP A 135 4.17 0.14 3.83
C ASP A 135 5.20 0.94 3.03
N ILE A 136 5.43 2.20 3.44
CA ILE A 136 6.17 3.21 2.69
C ILE A 136 7.32 3.74 3.52
N ASP A 137 8.48 3.91 2.88
CA ASP A 137 9.66 4.61 3.41
C ASP A 137 9.92 5.93 2.63
N LEU A 138 10.44 6.96 3.33
CA LEU A 138 10.68 8.32 2.81
C LEU A 138 12.13 8.80 3.01
#